data_AF-R4LZV9-F1
#
_entry.id   AF-R4LZV9-F1
#
_cell.length_a   1.000
_cell.length_b   1.000
_cell.length_c   1.000
_cell.angle_alpha   90.00
_cell.angle_beta   90.00
_cell.angle_gamma   90.00
#
_symmetry.space_group_name_H-M   'P 1'
#
loop_
_entity.id
_entity.type
_entity.pdbx_description
1 polymer ?
#
loop_
_entity_poly.entity_id
_entity_poly.type
_entity_poly.pdbx_seq_one_letter_code
_entity_poly.pdbx_strand_id
1 'polypeptide(L)' 'MKEYAVTSPKDLPYGEDRIMVRWNKIRWRCREDYCKLGPFTEAITQVPARVRSTLRLRRQMAKAIGDAARSVGRGRPG' A
#
# COMPACT_ATOMS: atom_id res chain seq x y z
N MET A 1 -3.39 25.54 2.84
CA MET A 1 -4.21 25.28 1.65
C MET A 1 -4.60 23.81 1.64
N LYS A 2 -5.88 23.52 1.40
CA LYS A 2 -6.40 22.15 1.30
C LYS A 2 -6.52 21.79 -0.17
N GLU A 3 -5.96 20.64 -0.55
CA GLU A 3 -5.98 20.06 -1.89
C GLU A 3 -6.53 18.63 -1.82
N TYR A 4 -7.07 18.15 -2.93
CA TYR A 4 -7.46 16.75 -3.08
C TYR A 4 -6.46 16.05 -3.99
N ALA A 5 -6.01 14.87 -3.58
CA ALA A 5 -5.11 14.03 -4.35
C ALA A 5 -5.72 12.64 -4.52
N VAL A 6 -5.52 12.04 -5.70
CA VAL A 6 -5.94 10.67 -5.97
C VAL A 6 -4.71 9.81 -6.18
N THR A 7 -4.68 8.64 -5.55
CA THR A 7 -3.65 7.63 -5.77
C THR A 7 -4.27 6.26 -6.02
N SER A 8 -3.52 5.35 -6.62
CA SER A 8 -4.02 4.01 -6.94
C SER A 8 -3.05 2.94 -6.46
N PRO A 9 -3.05 2.63 -5.15
CA PRO A 9 -2.22 1.58 -4.60
C PRO A 9 -2.66 0.22 -5.16
N LYS A 10 -1.69 -0.68 -5.37
CA LYS A 10 -2.00 -2.08 -5.69
C LYS A 10 -2.64 -2.75 -4.48
N ASP A 11 -3.70 -3.51 -4.73
CA ASP A 11 -4.40 -4.28 -3.71
C ASP A 11 -4.55 -5.74 -4.13
N LEU A 12 -5.18 -6.54 -3.29
CA LEU A 12 -5.50 -7.92 -3.59
C LEU A 12 -6.41 -8.04 -4.82
N PRO A 13 -6.12 -9.02 -5.70
CA PRO A 13 -7.05 -9.40 -6.75
C PRO A 13 -8.32 -10.01 -6.15
N TYR A 14 -9.37 -10.06 -6.96
CA TYR A 14 -10.59 -10.79 -6.67
C TYR A 14 -10.73 -11.90 -7.72
N GLY A 15 -10.50 -13.14 -7.29
CA GLY A 15 -10.28 -14.23 -8.23
C GLY A 15 -9.04 -13.97 -9.08
N GLU A 16 -9.18 -14.15 -10.40
CA GLU A 16 -8.12 -13.89 -11.38
C GLU A 16 -8.02 -12.40 -11.75
N ASP A 17 -9.05 -11.62 -11.44
CA ASP A 17 -9.14 -10.22 -11.85
C ASP A 17 -8.43 -9.28 -10.88
N ARG A 18 -7.71 -8.31 -11.46
CA ARG A 18 -7.09 -7.24 -10.67
C ARG A 18 -8.15 -6.21 -10.29
N ILE A 19 -8.21 -5.89 -8.99
CA ILE A 19 -8.97 -4.75 -8.51
C ILE A 19 -8.09 -3.50 -8.52
N MET A 20 -8.67 -2.39 -8.97
CA MET A 20 -8.06 -1.07 -8.90
C MET A 20 -8.65 -0.27 -7.73
N VAL A 21 -7.83 -0.04 -6.70
CA VAL A 21 -8.21 0.86 -5.60
C VAL A 21 -7.97 2.30 -6.04
N ARG A 22 -9.01 3.15 -5.95
CA ARG A 22 -8.88 4.61 -6.09
C ARG A 22 -8.97 5.23 -4.70
N TRP A 23 -7.85 5.76 -4.22
CA TRP A 23 -7.81 6.44 -2.94
C TRP A 23 -7.80 7.95 -3.13
N ASN A 24 -8.95 8.56 -2.84
CA ASN A 24 -9.13 10.00 -2.71
C ASN A 24 -8.70 10.43 -1.31
N LYS A 25 -7.73 11.33 -1.23
CA LYS A 25 -7.13 11.75 0.04
C LYS A 25 -6.88 13.23 0.08
N ILE A 26 -6.87 13.79 1.27
CA ILE A 26 -6.59 15.21 1.46
C ILE A 26 -5.07 15.43 1.49
N ARG A 27 -4.62 16.48 0.81
CA ARG A 27 -3.28 17.04 0.94
C ARG A 27 -3.37 18.45 1.51
N TRP A 28 -2.62 18.70 2.56
CA TRP A 28 -2.47 20.02 3.14
C TRP A 28 -1.12 20.60 2.74
N ARG A 29 -1.11 21.89 2.43
CA ARG A 29 0.09 22.70 2.28
C ARG A 29 0.04 23.88 3.23
N CYS A 30 1.18 24.27 3.75
CA CYS A 30 1.32 25.57 4.38
C CYS A 30 1.03 26.67 3.34
N ARG A 31 0.41 27.79 3.75
CA ARG A 31 0.13 28.92 2.84
C ARG A 31 1.24 29.96 2.83
N GLU A 32 2.09 29.96 3.85
CA GLU A 32 3.15 30.93 4.03
C GLU A 32 4.36 30.56 3.16
N ASP A 33 4.90 31.53 2.42
CA ASP A 33 6.02 31.32 1.49
C ASP A 33 7.32 30.92 2.20
N TYR A 34 7.49 31.33 3.47
CA TYR A 34 8.64 30.98 4.30
C TYR A 34 8.53 29.63 5.01
N CYS A 35 7.41 28.91 4.80
CA CYS A 35 7.14 27.68 5.51
C CYS A 35 7.99 26.53 4.97
N LYS A 36 8.95 26.07 5.77
CA LYS A 36 9.85 24.95 5.42
C LYS A 36 9.18 23.57 5.47
N LEU A 37 7.94 23.49 5.96
CA LEU A 37 7.22 22.23 6.06
C LEU A 37 6.68 21.80 4.69
N GLY A 38 7.05 20.60 4.27
CA GLY A 38 6.55 19.99 3.03
C GLY A 38 5.04 19.66 3.10
N PRO A 39 4.43 19.28 1.96
CA PRO A 39 3.02 18.93 1.91
C PRO A 39 2.73 17.70 2.80
N PHE A 40 1.74 17.85 3.67
CA PHE A 40 1.21 16.78 4.49
C PHE A 40 0.10 16.10 3.71
N THR A 41 0.11 14.78 3.61
CA THR A 41 -0.95 14.05 2.91
C THR A 41 -1.56 13.06 3.87
N GLU A 42 -2.89 12.97 3.85
CA GLU A 42 -3.64 11.99 4.62
C GLU A 42 -3.12 10.57 4.36
N ALA A 43 -2.97 9.83 5.46
CA ALA A 43 -2.54 8.45 5.45
C ALA A 43 -3.37 7.63 6.43
N ILE A 44 -3.64 6.38 6.07
CA ILE A 44 -4.28 5.40 6.94
C ILE A 44 -3.34 4.21 7.10
N THR A 45 -3.49 3.44 8.19
CA THR A 45 -2.66 2.24 8.45
C THR A 45 -2.62 1.32 7.25
N GLN A 46 -3.76 1.09 6.60
CA GLN A 46 -3.88 0.16 5.48
C GLN A 46 -3.17 0.62 4.19
N VAL A 47 -2.96 1.93 4.04
CA VAL A 47 -2.25 2.53 2.90
C VAL A 47 -1.31 3.61 3.44
N PRO A 48 -0.11 3.23 3.93
CA PRO A 48 0.80 4.18 4.54
C PRO A 48 1.30 5.23 3.55
N ALA A 49 1.81 6.35 4.08
CA ALA A 49 2.38 7.40 3.27
C ALA A 49 3.48 6.87 2.34
N ARG A 50 3.47 7.31 1.08
CA ARG A 50 4.48 7.00 0.04
C ARG A 50 4.56 5.53 -0.39
N VAL A 51 3.67 4.66 0.11
CA VAL A 51 3.63 3.25 -0.30
C VAL A 51 2.72 3.09 -1.53
N ARG A 52 3.11 2.22 -2.47
CA ARG A 52 2.38 1.94 -3.72
C ARG A 52 1.46 0.72 -3.65
N SER A 53 1.31 0.12 -2.47
CA SER A 53 0.56 -1.11 -2.22
C SER A 53 -0.16 -1.05 -0.89
N THR A 54 -1.29 -1.76 -0.76
CA THR A 54 -1.97 -1.91 0.52
C THR A 54 -1.19 -2.83 1.47
N LEU A 55 -1.33 -2.64 2.78
CA LEU A 55 -0.73 -3.55 3.77
C LEU A 55 -1.32 -4.96 3.68
N ARG A 56 -2.61 -5.09 3.36
CA ARG A 56 -3.25 -6.40 3.18
C ARG A 56 -2.61 -7.17 2.02
N LEU A 57 -2.31 -6.50 0.90
CA LEU A 57 -1.57 -7.11 -0.21
C LEU A 57 -0.19 -7.61 0.25
N ARG A 58 0.57 -6.76 0.97
CA ARG A 58 1.88 -7.16 1.51
C ARG A 58 1.81 -8.37 2.43
N ARG A 59 0.83 -8.41 3.34
CA ARG A 59 0.62 -9.56 4.25
C ARG A 59 0.31 -10.85 3.50
N GLN A 60 -0.54 -10.77 2.48
CA GLN A 60 -0.89 -11.94 1.65
C GLN A 60 0.31 -12.45 0.85
N MET A 61 1.12 -11.56 0.29
CA MET A 61 2.39 -11.93 -0.35
C MET A 61 3.33 -12.64 0.64
N ALA A 62 3.51 -12.09 1.85
CA ALA A 62 4.35 -12.70 2.88
C ALA A 62 3.85 -14.10 3.27
N LYS A 63 2.54 -14.27 3.42
CA LYS A 63 1.92 -15.58 3.69
C LYS A 63 2.19 -16.57 2.55
N ALA A 64 1.96 -16.18 1.30
CA ALA A 64 2.17 -17.03 0.14
C ALA A 64 3.64 -17.48 0.01
N ILE A 65 4.58 -16.57 0.25
CA ILE A 65 6.02 -16.89 0.30
C ILE A 65 6.31 -17.89 1.41
N GLY A 66 5.79 -17.66 2.62
CA GLY A 66 5.98 -18.58 3.76
C GLY A 66 5.33 -19.96 3.55
N ASP A 67 4.21 -20.04 2.85
CA ASP A 67 3.56 -21.30 2.49
C ASP A 67 4.39 -22.08 1.46
N ALA A 68 4.86 -21.40 0.40
CA ALA A 68 5.72 -22.01 -0.62
C ALA A 68 7.05 -22.53 -0.04
N ALA A 69 7.68 -21.75 0.85
CA ALA A 69 8.91 -22.15 1.53
C ALA A 69 8.71 -23.40 2.43
N ARG A 70 7.54 -23.54 3.06
CA ARG A 70 7.21 -24.75 3.85
C ARG A 70 6.91 -25.96 2.99
N SER A 71 6.41 -25.78 1.77
CA SER A 71 6.15 -26.87 0.84
C SER A 71 7.44 -27.50 0.31
N VAL A 72 8.49 -26.71 0.06
CA VAL A 72 9.79 -27.24 -0.40
C VAL A 72 10.54 -28.01 0.69
N GLY A 73 10.38 -27.64 1.98
CA GLY A 73 11.02 -28.32 3.10
C GLY A 73 10.43 -29.70 3.45
N ARG A 74 9.27 -30.07 2.88
CA ARG A 74 8.64 -31.40 3.05
C ARG A 74 8.92 -32.35 1.88
N GLY A 75 9.78 -31.96 0.93
CA GLY A 75 10.20 -32.80 -0.19
C GLY A 75 11.38 -33.71 0.16
N ARG A 76 11.05 -34.95 0.56
CA ARG A 76 11.87 -36.20 0.52
C ARG A 76 13.02 -36.38 1.55
N PRO A 77 12.96 -37.43 2.42
CA PRO A 77 14.17 -38.00 3.01
C PRO A 77 14.93 -38.78 1.91
N GLY A 78 16.21 -38.46 1.75
CA GLY A 78 17.16 -39.30 1.01
C GLY A 78 17.46 -40.58 1.77
#